data_AF-A0A2A4JJA3-F1
#
_entry.id   AF-A0A2A4JJA3-F1
#
_cell.length_a   1.000
_cell.length_b   1.000
_cell.length_c   1.000
_cell.angle_alpha   90.00
_cell.angle_beta   90.00
_cell.angle_gamma   90.00
#
_symmetry.space_group_name_H-M   'P 1'
#
loop_
_entity.id
_entity.type
_entity.pdbx_description
1 polymer ?
#
loop_
_entity_poly.entity_id
_entity_poly.type
_entity_poly.pdbx_seq_one_letter_code
_entity_poly.pdbx_strand_id
1 'polypeptide(L)'
;MKIKLRNSICKTVPKRIKIYDKDLFTKVLQENQHLLPNIKDETDIDTIWTKTKNYIKVTVEKSQPKTVITKRQHWMSLDTWNLVEERRNLKARGANVEVLNSMNSRIQAGCRKDRNLALNAICDEVEQHSIKSETKDLHMKIRFITRQFKPKTWAIENAEGNAVTEIREIVTVWKDYCASLFANTTSPLDT
;
A
#
# COMPACT_ATOMS: atom_id res chain seq x y z
N MET A 1 4.71 -27.67 0.49
CA MET A 1 4.16 -26.38 0.97
C MET A 1 4.09 -25.41 -0.21
N LYS A 2 2.90 -25.07 -0.76
CA LYS A 2 2.79 -24.15 -1.91
C LYS A 2 2.67 -22.71 -1.42
N ILE A 3 3.77 -21.96 -1.50
CA ILE A 3 3.81 -20.52 -1.20
C ILE A 3 3.17 -19.78 -2.38
N LYS A 4 1.92 -19.34 -2.23
CA LYS A 4 1.32 -18.38 -3.17
C LYS A 4 1.90 -17.00 -2.88
N LEU A 5 2.91 -16.60 -3.64
CA LEU A 5 3.33 -15.21 -3.72
C LEU A 5 2.11 -14.38 -4.14
N ARG A 6 1.75 -13.36 -3.36
CA ARG A 6 0.77 -12.37 -3.82
C ARG A 6 1.29 -11.82 -5.14
N ASN A 7 0.52 -11.96 -6.21
CA ASN A 7 0.79 -11.22 -7.44
C ASN A 7 0.96 -9.76 -7.03
N SER A 8 2.18 -9.26 -7.15
CA SER A 8 2.45 -7.83 -7.09
C SER A 8 1.44 -7.18 -8.03
N ILE A 9 0.70 -6.18 -7.55
CA ILE A 9 -0.19 -5.38 -8.39
C ILE A 9 0.70 -4.82 -9.51
N CYS A 10 0.72 -5.51 -10.65
CA CYS A 10 1.42 -5.05 -11.83
C CYS A 10 0.58 -3.87 -12.30
N LYS A 11 1.07 -2.65 -12.06
CA LYS A 11 0.44 -1.45 -12.61
C LYS A 11 0.38 -1.67 -14.12
N THR A 12 -0.82 -1.89 -14.65
CA THR A 12 -1.03 -2.05 -16.09
C THR A 12 -0.56 -0.77 -16.74
N VAL A 13 0.55 -0.83 -17.48
CA VAL A 13 1.04 0.33 -18.23
C VAL A 13 -0.03 0.67 -19.26
N PRO A 14 -0.61 1.87 -19.24
CA PRO A 14 -1.64 2.24 -20.21
C PRO A 14 -1.05 2.14 -21.62
N LYS A 15 -1.70 1.36 -22.50
CA LYS A 15 -1.27 1.15 -23.89
C LYS A 15 -1.30 2.43 -24.74
N ARG A 16 -2.02 3.47 -24.30
CA ARG A 16 -2.21 4.72 -25.03
C ARG A 16 -1.99 5.90 -24.09
N ILE A 17 -1.17 6.85 -24.53
CA ILE A 17 -0.95 8.11 -23.84
C ILE A 17 -2.26 8.91 -23.88
N LYS A 18 -2.74 9.35 -22.70
CA LYS A 18 -3.88 10.24 -22.56
C LYS A 18 -3.39 11.59 -22.06
N ILE A 19 -3.80 12.67 -22.72
CA ILE A 19 -3.50 14.04 -22.29
C ILE A 19 -4.74 14.53 -21.53
N TYR A 20 -4.59 14.78 -20.24
CA TYR A 20 -5.69 15.21 -19.36
C TYR A 20 -5.81 16.74 -19.28
N ASP A 21 -4.67 17.43 -19.32
CA ASP A 21 -4.59 18.89 -19.34
C ASP A 21 -3.93 19.35 -20.65
N LYS A 22 -4.72 19.98 -21.52
CA LYS A 22 -4.26 20.41 -22.84
C LYS A 22 -3.41 21.68 -22.77
N ASP A 23 -3.72 22.60 -21.86
CA ASP A 23 -3.08 23.90 -21.76
C ASP A 23 -1.71 23.79 -21.09
N LEU A 24 -1.60 22.93 -20.08
CA LEU A 24 -0.30 22.59 -19.50
C LEU A 24 0.56 21.83 -20.50
N PHE A 25 -0.04 20.92 -21.28
CA PHE A 25 0.68 20.18 -22.31
C PHE A 25 1.26 21.10 -23.39
N THR A 26 0.50 22.07 -23.90
CA THR A 26 0.99 23.00 -24.93
C THR A 26 2.11 23.91 -24.41
N LYS A 27 2.03 24.39 -23.16
CA LYS A 27 3.12 25.14 -22.53
C LYS A 27 4.40 24.31 -22.41
N VAL A 28 4.27 23.10 -21.86
CA VAL A 28 5.41 22.16 -21.70
C VAL A 28 5.97 21.74 -23.07
N LEU A 29 5.13 21.64 -24.10
CA LEU A 29 5.55 21.33 -25.48
C LEU A 29 6.45 22.45 -26.04
N GLN A 30 6.07 23.71 -25.83
CA GLN A 30 6.84 24.89 -26.24
C GLN A 30 8.15 25.01 -25.45
N GLU A 31 8.13 24.80 -24.13
CA GLU A 31 9.33 24.83 -23.30
C GLU A 31 10.37 23.77 -23.72
N ASN A 32 9.90 22.58 -24.11
CA ASN A 32 10.77 21.48 -24.53
C ASN A 32 11.07 21.50 -26.04
N GLN A 33 10.69 22.54 -26.80
CA GLN A 33 10.86 22.62 -28.25
C GLN A 33 12.32 22.45 -28.70
N HIS A 34 13.28 22.85 -27.85
CA HIS A 34 14.71 22.67 -28.08
C HIS A 34 15.16 21.20 -28.15
N LEU A 35 14.35 20.23 -27.70
CA LEU A 35 14.62 18.79 -27.78
C LEU A 35 14.20 18.19 -29.12
N LEU A 36 13.53 18.94 -30.00
CA LEU A 36 13.20 18.47 -31.34
C LEU A 36 14.48 18.35 -32.18
N PRO A 37 14.69 17.22 -32.87
CA PRO A 37 15.84 17.04 -33.75
C PRO A 37 15.76 18.00 -34.94
N ASN A 38 16.91 18.60 -35.31
CA ASN A 38 17.00 19.39 -36.52
C ASN A 38 17.14 18.47 -37.73
N ILE A 39 16.08 18.38 -38.53
CA ILE A 39 15.96 17.48 -39.69
C ILE A 39 17.07 17.72 -40.74
N LYS A 40 17.72 18.89 -40.71
CA LYS A 40 18.77 19.25 -41.67
C LYS A 40 20.17 18.74 -41.31
N ASP A 41 20.43 18.43 -40.04
CA ASP A 41 21.79 18.15 -39.54
C ASP A 41 22.00 16.66 -39.16
N GLU A 42 20.92 15.87 -39.03
CA GLU A 42 20.97 14.47 -38.60
C GLU A 42 20.70 13.50 -39.77
N THR A 43 21.69 12.67 -40.11
CA THR A 43 21.62 11.76 -41.26
C THR A 43 20.97 10.40 -40.96
N ASP A 44 20.76 10.06 -39.68
CA ASP A 44 20.22 8.76 -39.26
C ASP A 44 18.76 8.87 -38.81
N ILE A 45 17.87 8.27 -39.60
CA ILE A 45 16.41 8.25 -39.40
C ILE A 45 16.03 7.65 -38.04
N ASP A 46 16.77 6.65 -37.56
CA ASP A 46 16.46 6.02 -36.27
C ASP A 46 16.78 6.95 -35.09
N THR A 47 17.81 7.78 -35.22
CA THR A 47 18.14 8.81 -34.21
C THR A 47 17.09 9.91 -34.16
N ILE A 48 16.59 10.35 -35.32
CA ILE A 48 15.50 11.34 -35.40
C ILE A 48 14.23 10.77 -34.75
N TRP A 49 13.91 9.51 -35.05
CA TRP A 49 12.73 8.84 -34.51
C TRP A 49 12.81 8.66 -32.98
N THR A 50 13.95 8.20 -32.47
CA THR A 50 14.15 8.02 -31.03
C THR A 50 14.12 9.34 -30.27
N LYS A 51 14.73 10.41 -30.79
CA LYS A 51 14.66 11.76 -30.21
C LYS A 51 13.24 12.33 -30.19
N THR A 52 12.52 12.21 -31.31
CA THR A 52 11.12 12.64 -31.41
C THR A 52 10.23 11.87 -30.43
N LYS A 53 10.43 10.56 -30.32
CA LYS A 53 9.70 9.72 -29.35
C LYS A 53 10.01 10.11 -27.91
N ASN A 54 11.27 10.41 -27.59
CA ASN A 54 11.66 10.85 -26.26
C ASN A 54 11.08 12.23 -25.93
N TYR A 55 11.07 13.16 -26.89
CA TYR A 55 10.45 14.47 -26.74
C TYR A 55 8.96 14.36 -26.37
N ILE A 56 8.21 13.54 -27.11
CA ILE A 56 6.78 13.28 -26.81
C ILE A 56 6.64 12.68 -25.41
N LYS A 57 7.47 11.69 -25.06
CA LYS A 57 7.42 11.03 -23.75
C LYS A 57 7.70 11.99 -22.59
N VAL A 58 8.75 12.79 -22.69
CA VAL A 58 9.15 13.79 -21.68
C VAL A 58 8.08 14.86 -21.53
N THR A 59 7.54 15.36 -22.64
CA THR A 59 6.48 16.38 -22.63
C THR A 59 5.24 15.86 -21.94
N VAL A 60 4.82 14.65 -22.29
CA VAL A 60 3.68 13.98 -21.66
C VAL A 60 3.93 13.78 -20.18
N GLU A 61 5.06 13.18 -19.78
CA GLU A 61 5.37 12.91 -18.37
C GLU A 61 5.38 14.18 -17.51
N LYS A 62 5.89 15.29 -18.04
CA LYS A 62 5.89 16.60 -17.37
C LYS A 62 4.50 17.25 -17.32
N SER A 63 3.68 17.06 -18.35
CA SER A 63 2.33 17.64 -18.41
C SER A 63 1.26 16.81 -17.70
N GLN A 64 1.54 15.54 -17.38
CA GLN A 64 0.59 14.70 -16.68
C GLN A 64 0.36 15.23 -15.26
N PRO A 65 -0.89 15.36 -14.81
CA PRO A 65 -1.15 15.64 -13.40
C PRO A 65 -0.57 14.49 -12.56
N LYS A 66 0.35 14.81 -11.65
CA LYS A 66 0.84 13.84 -10.67
C LYS A 66 -0.37 13.38 -9.85
N THR A 67 -0.73 12.11 -10.00
CA THR A 67 -1.80 11.51 -9.19
C THR A 67 -1.32 11.40 -7.75
N VAL A 68 -1.57 12.44 -6.96
CA VAL A 68 -1.38 12.37 -5.51
C VAL A 68 -2.51 11.51 -4.96
N ILE A 69 -2.27 10.21 -4.86
CA ILE A 69 -3.21 9.28 -4.21
C ILE A 69 -3.22 9.65 -2.73
N THR A 70 -4.17 10.50 -2.35
CA THR A 70 -4.42 10.81 -0.95
C THR A 70 -5.18 9.65 -0.34
N LYS A 71 -4.52 8.91 0.56
CA LYS A 71 -5.11 7.74 1.22
C LYS A 71 -6.14 8.20 2.25
N ARG A 72 -7.42 8.11 1.90
CA ARG A 72 -8.56 8.22 2.83
C ARG A 72 -8.95 6.83 3.33
N GLN A 73 -9.34 6.73 4.59
CA GLN A 73 -9.88 5.48 5.14
C GLN A 73 -11.33 5.29 4.69
N HIS A 74 -11.71 4.07 4.34
CA HIS A 74 -13.05 3.76 3.81
C HIS A 74 -14.20 4.12 4.78
N TRP A 75 -13.95 4.10 6.09
CA TRP A 75 -14.92 4.43 7.13
C TRP A 75 -14.99 5.93 7.47
N MET A 76 -14.04 6.74 7.00
CA MET A 76 -13.99 8.16 7.30
C MET A 76 -14.97 8.92 6.42
N SER A 77 -15.74 9.86 6.96
CA SER A 77 -16.69 10.68 6.19
C SER A 77 -15.97 11.68 5.28
N LEU A 78 -16.72 12.27 4.34
CA LEU A 78 -16.18 13.32 3.49
C LEU A 78 -15.93 14.61 4.30
N ASP A 79 -16.76 14.90 5.29
CA ASP A 79 -16.64 16.08 6.14
C ASP A 79 -15.34 16.05 6.95
N THR A 80 -15.07 14.94 7.65
CA THR A 80 -13.81 14.75 8.39
C THR A 80 -12.61 14.79 7.44
N TRP A 81 -12.76 14.24 6.24
CA TRP A 81 -11.70 14.28 5.23
C TRP A 81 -11.38 15.70 4.76
N ASN A 82 -12.41 16.53 4.54
CA ASN A 82 -12.23 17.92 4.15
C ASN A 82 -11.48 18.70 5.23
N LEU A 83 -11.75 18.45 6.53
CA LEU A 83 -10.99 19.05 7.64
C LEU A 83 -9.51 18.63 7.62
N VAL A 84 -9.21 17.38 7.26
CA VAL A 84 -7.83 16.91 7.10
C VAL A 84 -7.12 17.65 5.97
N GLU A 85 -7.81 17.88 4.85
CA GLU A 85 -7.27 18.61 3.70
C GLU A 85 -7.07 20.09 4.01
N GLU A 86 -8.03 20.72 4.69
CA GLU A 86 -7.92 22.09 5.19
C GLU A 86 -6.69 22.25 6.09
N ARG A 87 -6.47 21.33 7.03
CA ARG A 87 -5.27 21.35 7.87
C ARG A 87 -3.97 21.18 7.08
N ARG A 88 -3.96 20.35 6.03
CA ARG A 88 -2.79 20.22 5.13
C ARG A 88 -2.48 21.54 4.43
N ASN A 89 -3.52 22.21 3.94
CA ASN A 89 -3.40 23.52 3.29
C ASN A 89 -2.90 24.59 4.25
N LEU A 90 -3.44 24.65 5.47
CA LEU A 90 -2.97 25.56 6.52
C LEU A 90 -1.50 25.32 6.88
N LYS A 91 -1.09 24.05 7.02
CA LYS A 91 0.30 23.70 7.29
C LYS A 91 1.22 24.13 6.14
N ALA A 92 0.81 23.93 4.89
CA ALA A 92 1.58 24.33 3.71
C ALA A 92 1.75 25.86 3.61
N ARG A 93 0.78 26.63 4.12
CA ARG A 93 0.82 28.10 4.19
C ARG A 93 1.60 28.65 5.40
N GLY A 94 2.16 27.78 6.25
CA GLY A 94 2.93 28.20 7.43
C GLY A 94 2.08 28.71 8.60
N ALA A 95 0.84 28.22 8.74
CA ALA A 95 -0.03 28.62 9.85
C ALA A 95 0.56 28.27 11.23
N ASN A 96 0.18 29.04 12.25
CA ASN A 96 0.61 28.87 13.63
C ASN A 96 0.23 27.47 14.17
N VAL A 97 1.09 26.93 15.02
CA VAL A 97 0.93 25.64 15.73
C VAL A 97 -0.40 25.57 16.49
N GLU A 98 -0.84 26.66 17.13
CA GLU A 98 -2.11 26.69 17.88
C GLU A 98 -3.33 26.40 17.01
N VAL A 99 -3.38 27.03 15.83
CA VAL A 99 -4.44 26.80 14.84
C VAL A 99 -4.40 25.35 14.34
N LEU A 100 -3.20 24.83 14.08
CA LEU A 100 -3.00 23.43 13.67
C LEU A 100 -3.42 22.43 14.75
N ASN A 101 -3.22 22.76 16.03
CA ASN A 101 -3.60 21.94 17.17
C ASN A 101 -5.12 21.92 17.35
N SER A 102 -5.78 23.09 17.28
CA SER A 102 -7.24 23.19 17.30
C SER A 102 -7.88 22.39 16.17
N MET A 103 -7.35 22.51 14.95
CA MET A 103 -7.78 21.71 13.81
C MET A 103 -7.55 20.21 14.04
N ASN A 104 -6.42 19.82 14.62
CA ASN A 104 -6.13 18.42 14.92
C ASN A 104 -7.14 17.84 15.91
N SER A 105 -7.52 18.58 16.95
CA SER A 105 -8.56 18.17 17.91
C SER A 105 -9.91 17.96 17.24
N ARG A 106 -10.32 18.88 16.35
CA ARG A 106 -11.55 18.73 15.55
C ARG A 106 -11.51 17.50 14.64
N ILE A 107 -10.39 17.28 13.95
CA ILE A 107 -10.18 16.10 13.10
C ILE A 107 -10.27 14.82 13.94
N GLN A 108 -9.64 14.77 15.12
CA GLN A 108 -9.70 13.59 15.98
C GLN A 108 -11.12 13.31 16.47
N ALA A 109 -11.88 14.36 16.83
CA ALA A 109 -13.28 14.21 17.21
C ALA A 109 -14.12 13.66 16.05
N GLY A 110 -13.95 14.21 14.83
CA GLY A 110 -14.59 13.70 13.61
C GLY A 110 -14.22 12.25 13.31
N CYS A 111 -12.93 11.89 13.40
CA CYS A 111 -12.46 10.52 13.20
C CYS A 111 -13.08 9.54 14.20
N ARG A 112 -13.19 9.91 15.49
CA ARG A 112 -13.82 9.05 16.51
C ARG A 112 -15.30 8.86 16.21
N LYS A 113 -16.01 9.93 15.85
CA LYS A 113 -17.43 9.87 15.47
C LYS A 113 -17.64 8.96 14.26
N ASP A 114 -16.90 9.18 13.17
CA ASP A 114 -17.01 8.40 11.94
C ASP A 114 -16.70 6.92 12.17
N ARG A 115 -15.65 6.64 12.95
CA ARG A 115 -15.29 5.28 13.31
C ARG A 115 -16.37 4.58 14.12
N ASN A 116 -16.97 5.28 15.10
CA ASN A 116 -18.06 4.74 15.89
C ASN A 116 -19.29 4.49 15.03
N LEU A 117 -19.64 5.39 14.10
CA LEU A 117 -20.75 5.18 13.16
C LEU A 117 -20.51 3.96 12.28
N ALA A 118 -19.30 3.81 11.73
CA ALA A 118 -18.96 2.65 10.93
C ALA A 118 -18.99 1.33 11.73
N LEU A 119 -18.55 1.35 13.00
CA LEU A 119 -18.64 0.18 13.88
C LEU A 119 -20.09 -0.15 14.23
N ASN A 120 -20.91 0.85 14.56
CA ASN A 120 -22.33 0.65 14.86
C ASN A 120 -23.06 0.04 13.67
N ALA A 121 -22.81 0.53 12.45
CA ALA A 121 -23.38 -0.08 11.25
C ALA A 121 -22.99 -1.56 11.08
N ILE A 122 -21.76 -1.93 11.43
CA ILE A 122 -21.34 -3.34 11.41
C ILE A 122 -22.05 -4.14 12.53
N CYS A 123 -22.26 -3.56 13.71
CA CYS A 123 -23.04 -4.18 14.78
C CYS A 123 -24.49 -4.43 14.34
N ASP A 124 -25.13 -3.45 13.70
CA ASP A 124 -26.49 -3.58 13.17
C ASP A 124 -26.57 -4.71 12.13
N GLU A 125 -25.58 -4.82 11.24
CA GLU A 125 -25.48 -5.94 10.28
C GLU A 125 -25.32 -7.29 11.00
N VAL A 126 -24.50 -7.36 12.05
CA VAL A 126 -24.31 -8.57 12.87
C VAL A 126 -25.62 -8.99 13.54
N GLU A 127 -26.38 -8.04 14.09
CA GLU A 127 -27.70 -8.31 14.68
C GLU A 127 -28.68 -8.84 13.63
N GLN A 128 -28.70 -8.26 12.44
CA GLN A 128 -29.53 -8.73 11.33
C GLN A 128 -29.16 -10.15 10.89
N HIS A 129 -27.88 -10.47 10.76
CA HIS A 129 -27.42 -11.83 10.44
C HIS A 129 -27.80 -12.83 11.54
N SER A 130 -27.78 -12.41 12.81
CA SER A 130 -28.22 -13.24 13.93
C SER A 130 -29.71 -13.56 13.84
N ILE A 131 -30.56 -12.57 13.54
CA ILE A 131 -32.00 -12.75 13.37
C ILE A 131 -32.30 -13.69 12.19
N LYS A 132 -31.55 -13.56 11.09
CA LYS A 132 -31.69 -14.40 9.89
C LYS A 132 -31.06 -15.78 10.01
N SER A 133 -30.39 -16.10 11.13
CA SER A 133 -29.64 -17.34 11.34
C SER A 133 -28.51 -17.58 10.32
N GLU A 134 -27.92 -16.51 9.78
CA GLU A 134 -26.80 -16.54 8.83
C GLU A 134 -25.46 -16.65 9.59
N THR A 135 -25.23 -17.80 10.23
CA THR A 135 -24.09 -18.01 11.15
C THR A 135 -22.72 -17.77 10.52
N LYS A 136 -22.54 -18.09 9.24
CA LYS A 136 -21.28 -17.87 8.52
C LYS A 136 -20.95 -16.38 8.39
N ASP A 137 -21.91 -15.58 7.94
CA ASP A 137 -21.72 -14.14 7.71
C ASP A 137 -21.58 -13.40 9.03
N LEU A 138 -22.36 -13.80 10.05
CA LEU A 138 -22.21 -13.36 11.43
C LEU A 138 -20.77 -13.54 11.93
N HIS A 139 -20.25 -14.77 11.87
CA HIS A 139 -18.89 -15.08 12.30
C HIS A 139 -17.84 -14.31 11.50
N MET A 140 -18.05 -14.13 10.19
CA MET A 140 -17.14 -13.38 9.34
C MET A 140 -17.07 -11.89 9.72
N LYS A 141 -18.21 -11.27 10.01
CA LYS A 141 -18.29 -9.87 10.47
C LYS A 141 -17.69 -9.67 11.85
N ILE A 142 -18.00 -10.54 12.82
CA ILE A 142 -17.39 -10.52 14.16
C ILE A 142 -15.87 -10.67 14.04
N ARG A 143 -15.40 -11.61 13.21
CA ARG A 143 -13.98 -11.77 12.95
C ARG A 143 -13.37 -10.53 12.30
N PHE A 144 -14.08 -9.86 11.39
CA PHE A 144 -13.58 -8.64 10.75
C PHE A 144 -13.28 -7.54 11.77
N ILE A 145 -14.17 -7.31 12.75
CA ILE A 145 -13.99 -6.27 13.78
C ILE A 145 -13.04 -6.65 14.91
N THR A 146 -13.03 -7.93 15.32
CA THR A 146 -12.22 -8.41 16.45
C THR A 146 -10.82 -8.86 16.05
N ARG A 147 -10.56 -9.05 14.75
CA ARG A 147 -9.27 -9.55 14.28
C ARG A 147 -8.17 -8.58 14.64
N GLN A 148 -7.36 -8.99 15.59
CA GLN A 148 -6.09 -8.34 15.88
C GLN A 148 -5.08 -8.64 14.77
N PHE A 149 -4.30 -7.63 14.41
CA PHE A 149 -3.15 -7.82 13.55
C PHE A 149 -2.12 -8.64 14.32
N LYS A 150 -1.93 -9.90 13.92
CA LYS A 150 -0.83 -10.72 14.41
C LYS A 150 0.30 -10.63 13.38
N PRO A 151 1.43 -9.97 13.70
CA PRO A 151 2.60 -10.04 12.84
C PRO A 151 2.99 -11.51 12.72
N LYS A 152 3.26 -11.96 11.49
CA LYS A 152 3.83 -13.29 11.28
C LYS A 152 5.31 -13.19 11.58
N THR A 153 5.68 -13.46 12.82
CA THR A 153 7.09 -13.59 13.21
C THR A 153 7.53 -15.00 12.86
N TRP A 154 8.69 -15.12 12.20
CA TRP A 154 9.32 -16.41 11.90
C TRP A 154 10.32 -16.82 12.99
N ALA A 155 10.24 -16.16 14.16
CA ALA A 155 11.10 -16.44 15.29
C ALA A 155 10.82 -17.85 15.80
N ILE A 156 11.88 -18.66 15.95
CA ILE A 156 11.82 -19.96 16.62
C ILE A 156 12.82 -19.98 17.76
N GLU A 157 12.58 -20.78 18.79
CA GLU A 157 13.54 -20.96 19.88
C GLU A 157 14.54 -22.05 19.50
N ASN A 158 15.83 -21.79 19.74
CA ASN A 158 16.87 -22.81 19.64
C ASN A 158 16.85 -23.73 20.89
N ALA A 159 17.69 -24.76 20.90
CA ALA A 159 17.79 -25.69 22.03
C ALA A 159 18.24 -25.03 23.36
N GLU A 160 18.82 -23.83 23.29
CA GLU A 160 19.29 -23.03 24.43
C GLU A 160 18.21 -22.03 24.92
N GLY A 161 17.05 -21.98 24.27
CA GLY A 161 15.96 -21.04 24.59
C GLY A 161 16.10 -19.64 23.98
N ASN A 162 17.06 -19.43 23.06
CA ASN A 162 17.27 -18.17 22.36
C ASN A 162 16.37 -18.05 21.12
N ALA A 163 15.73 -16.89 20.96
CA ALA A 163 14.86 -16.62 19.81
C ALA A 163 15.66 -16.28 18.54
N VAL A 164 15.63 -17.20 17.58
CA VAL A 164 16.31 -17.12 16.28
C VAL A 164 15.36 -16.57 15.22
N THR A 165 15.78 -15.52 14.52
CA THR A 165 14.97 -14.85 13.48
C THR A 165 15.57 -14.92 12.08
N GLU A 166 16.85 -15.24 11.96
CA GLU A 166 17.57 -15.35 10.68
C GLU A 166 17.28 -16.70 10.01
N ILE A 167 17.04 -16.69 8.69
CA ILE A 167 16.57 -17.88 7.96
C ILE A 167 17.60 -19.02 8.02
N ARG A 168 18.90 -18.69 7.91
CA ARG A 168 19.97 -19.70 7.93
C ARG A 168 20.03 -20.43 9.27
N GLU A 169 19.89 -19.68 10.35
CA GLU A 169 19.92 -20.20 11.71
C GLU A 169 18.62 -20.96 12.05
N ILE A 170 17.48 -20.50 11.52
CA ILE A 170 16.21 -21.25 11.61
C ILE A 170 16.38 -22.64 11.02
N VAL A 171 17.04 -22.76 9.85
CA VAL A 171 17.28 -24.05 9.19
C VAL A 171 18.20 -24.95 10.01
N THR A 172 19.24 -24.40 10.65
CA THR A 172 20.14 -25.20 11.51
C THR A 172 19.41 -25.70 12.74
N VAL A 173 18.63 -24.85 13.42
CA VAL A 173 17.81 -25.25 14.57
C VAL A 173 16.85 -26.39 14.22
N TRP A 174 16.18 -26.31 13.06
CA TRP A 174 15.33 -27.41 12.59
C TRP A 174 16.11 -28.69 12.29
N LYS A 175 17.28 -28.58 11.67
CA LYS A 175 18.15 -29.73 11.38
C LYS A 175 18.56 -30.43 12.68
N ASP A 176 18.99 -29.67 13.68
CA ASP A 176 19.47 -30.18 14.96
C ASP A 176 18.30 -30.80 15.77
N TYR A 177 17.13 -30.16 15.76
CA TYR A 177 15.92 -30.69 16.37
C TYR A 177 15.48 -32.01 15.73
N CYS A 178 15.49 -32.11 14.40
CA CYS A 178 15.17 -33.36 13.71
C CYS A 178 16.21 -34.44 14.03
N ALA A 179 17.50 -34.10 14.05
CA ALA A 179 18.55 -35.06 14.40
C ALA A 179 18.38 -35.62 15.82
N SER A 180 18.07 -34.77 16.81
CA SER A 180 17.84 -35.21 18.19
C SER A 180 16.58 -36.06 18.35
N LEU A 181 15.51 -35.74 17.61
CA LEU A 181 14.27 -36.52 17.63
C LEU A 181 14.46 -37.97 17.17
N PHE A 182 15.31 -38.19 16.16
CA PHE A 182 15.56 -39.52 15.58
C PHE A 182 16.77 -40.25 16.16
N ALA A 183 17.62 -39.58 16.95
CA ALA A 183 18.77 -40.22 17.61
C ALA A 183 18.35 -41.25 18.68
N ASN A 184 17.19 -41.06 19.33
CA ASN A 184 16.73 -41.93 20.42
C ASN A 184 15.98 -43.19 19.94
N THR A 185 15.73 -43.34 18.64
CA THR A 185 15.06 -44.53 18.07
C THR A 185 16.05 -45.60 17.59
N THR A 186 17.35 -45.33 17.63
CA THR A 186 18.42 -46.28 17.30
C THR A 186 19.16 -46.74 18.56
N SER A 187 18.43 -47.05 19.63
CA SER A 187 18.98 -47.96 20.64
C SER A 187 18.88 -49.37 20.05
N PRO A 188 20.01 -50.05 19.76
CA PRO A 188 19.98 -51.41 19.25
C PRO A 188 19.28 -52.29 20.29
N LEU A 189 18.27 -53.03 19.86
CA LEU A 189 17.79 -54.19 20.60
C LEU A 189 19.00 -55.06 20.93
N ASP A 190 19.08 -55.42 22.20
CA ASP A 190 20.06 -56.30 22.83
C ASP A 190 20.49 -57.46 21.93
N THR A 191 21.81 -57.68 21.84
CA THR A 191 22.41 -58.98 21.49
C THR A 191 23.10 -59.54 22.71
#